data_AF-A0A7X5DFK7-F1
#
_entry.id   AF-A0A7X5DFK7-F1
#
_cell.length_a   1.000
_cell.length_b   1.000
_cell.length_c   1.000
_cell.angle_alpha   90.00
_cell.angle_beta   90.00
_cell.angle_gamma   90.00
#
_symmetry.space_group_name_H-M   'P 1'
#
loop_
_entity.id
_entity.type
_entity.pdbx_description
1 polymer ?
#
loop_
_entity_poly.entity_id
_entity_poly.type
_entity_poly.pdbx_seq_one_letter_code
_entity_poly.pdbx_strand_id
1 'polypeptide(L)'
;MSDKLLHERLREYAAEYVIGDFACGAMKGISLLDDDALALAAEIERQYIPLPRFPDGEPVRLGCAVCGGIVGGFSVWDDGAFTTYDKDGNVLQDGDPGDFVKRPESKALDVDGVETKAGDTVWLHDKVDGGPVGEPMKVAEVLCDGTLVFEGGGAMPARLVTHREPDSLEKLRDFVEDQSRQESGSARNVYREIADRLTDLIEMGA
;
A
#
# COMPACT_ATOMS: atom_id res chain seq x y z
N MET A 1 -13.07 17.52 -7.69
CA MET A 1 -14.33 17.45 -6.92
C MET A 1 -13.94 16.82 -5.58
N SER A 2 -14.39 17.39 -4.46
CA SER A 2 -13.99 16.91 -3.13
C SER A 2 -14.40 15.44 -2.91
N ASP A 3 -13.52 14.64 -2.33
CA ASP A 3 -13.71 13.21 -1.99
C ASP A 3 -14.73 13.00 -0.86
N LYS A 4 -15.28 14.10 -0.34
CA LYS A 4 -16.27 14.14 0.73
C LYS A 4 -17.70 13.93 0.23
N LEU A 5 -18.48 13.20 1.01
CA LEU A 5 -19.92 13.03 0.81
C LEU A 5 -20.67 14.35 1.01
N LEU A 6 -21.92 14.39 0.55
CA LEU A 6 -22.73 15.60 0.62
C LEU A 6 -22.91 16.13 2.05
N HIS A 7 -23.19 15.26 3.02
CA HIS A 7 -23.37 15.66 4.42
C HIS A 7 -22.07 16.17 5.06
N GLU A 8 -20.92 15.57 4.72
CA GLU A 8 -19.60 16.02 5.19
C GLU A 8 -19.29 17.42 4.65
N ARG A 9 -19.60 17.66 3.37
CA ARG A 9 -19.46 18.99 2.76
C ARG A 9 -20.41 20.00 3.42
N LEU A 10 -21.67 19.64 3.65
CA LEU A 10 -22.63 20.52 4.33
C LEU A 10 -22.15 20.96 5.72
N ARG A 11 -21.59 20.03 6.52
CA ARG A 11 -21.02 20.34 7.85
C ARG A 11 -19.80 21.26 7.76
N GLU A 12 -18.90 21.01 6.82
CA GLU A 12 -17.70 21.84 6.62
C GLU A 12 -18.09 23.27 6.23
N TYR A 13 -19.02 23.42 5.30
CA TYR A 13 -19.51 24.73 4.88
C TYR A 13 -20.23 25.49 6.01
N ALA A 14 -21.04 24.81 6.82
CA ALA A 14 -21.73 25.42 7.96
C ALA A 14 -20.78 25.89 9.08
N ALA A 15 -19.54 25.38 9.11
CA ALA A 15 -18.52 25.83 10.06
C ALA A 15 -17.79 27.10 9.59
N GLU A 16 -17.81 27.42 8.30
CA GLU A 16 -17.01 28.51 7.70
C GLU A 16 -17.81 29.79 7.42
N TYR A 17 -19.10 29.68 7.14
CA TYR A 17 -19.96 30.79 6.73
C TYR A 17 -21.20 30.88 7.60
N VAL A 18 -21.97 31.98 7.49
CA VAL A 18 -23.31 32.15 8.12
C VAL A 18 -24.44 31.87 7.11
N ILE A 19 -24.12 32.01 5.82
CA ILE A 19 -24.96 31.67 4.67
C ILE A 19 -24.03 31.07 3.62
N GLY A 20 -24.19 29.77 3.32
CA GLY A 20 -23.39 29.06 2.33
C GLY A 20 -24.16 28.84 1.03
N ASP A 21 -23.57 29.25 -0.11
CA ASP A 21 -24.11 28.95 -1.44
C ASP A 21 -23.58 27.59 -1.94
N PHE A 22 -24.48 26.64 -2.16
CA PHE A 22 -24.14 25.30 -2.63
C PHE A 22 -24.50 25.12 -4.10
N ALA A 23 -23.51 24.83 -4.93
CA ALA A 23 -23.73 24.44 -6.32
C ALA A 23 -24.25 22.99 -6.40
N CYS A 24 -25.49 22.81 -6.86
CA CYS A 24 -26.09 21.50 -7.08
C CYS A 24 -26.21 21.22 -8.60
N GLY A 25 -25.18 20.62 -9.18
CA GLY A 25 -25.14 20.31 -10.61
C GLY A 25 -25.14 21.55 -11.51
N ALA A 26 -25.77 21.46 -12.69
CA ALA A 26 -25.73 22.50 -13.73
C ALA A 26 -26.76 23.64 -13.55
N MET A 27 -27.59 23.64 -12.50
CA MET A 27 -28.57 24.72 -12.28
C MET A 27 -28.83 24.98 -10.79
N LYS A 28 -28.75 26.27 -10.44
CA LYS A 28 -29.08 26.96 -9.18
C LYS A 28 -28.18 26.63 -7.98
N GLY A 29 -27.53 27.68 -7.48
CA GLY A 29 -27.02 27.73 -6.12
C GLY A 29 -28.19 27.76 -5.14
N ILE A 30 -28.10 26.97 -4.07
CA ILE A 30 -29.03 27.03 -2.94
C ILE A 30 -28.25 27.65 -1.79
N SER A 31 -28.76 28.75 -1.24
CA SER A 31 -28.21 29.36 -0.03
C SER A 31 -28.86 28.71 1.18
N LEU A 32 -28.06 28.13 2.07
CA LEU A 32 -28.53 27.58 3.35
C LEU A 32 -27.93 28.37 4.52
N LEU A 33 -28.72 28.56 5.58
CA LEU A 33 -28.20 28.95 6.89
C LEU A 33 -27.43 27.77 7.50
N ASP A 34 -26.51 28.04 8.42
CA ASP A 34 -25.66 27.01 9.04
C ASP A 34 -26.49 25.94 9.76
N ASP A 35 -27.50 26.37 10.52
CA ASP A 35 -28.40 25.46 11.23
C ASP A 35 -29.18 24.57 10.25
N ASP A 36 -29.58 25.10 9.09
CA ASP A 36 -30.28 24.35 8.04
C ASP A 36 -29.33 23.34 7.36
N ALA A 37 -28.10 23.75 7.08
CA ALA A 37 -27.07 22.89 6.51
C ALA A 37 -26.67 21.75 7.47
N LEU A 38 -26.53 22.06 8.77
CA LEU A 38 -26.26 21.07 9.81
C LEU A 38 -27.45 20.12 10.02
N ALA A 39 -28.67 20.63 10.05
CA ALA A 39 -29.87 19.81 10.16
C ALA A 39 -30.02 18.87 8.96
N LEU A 40 -29.77 19.37 7.75
CA LEU A 40 -29.79 18.55 6.54
C LEU A 40 -28.67 17.50 6.54
N ALA A 41 -27.46 17.85 6.97
CA ALA A 41 -26.37 16.89 7.11
C ALA A 41 -26.71 15.78 8.12
N ALA A 42 -27.27 16.15 9.27
CA ALA A 42 -27.70 15.19 10.29
C ALA A 42 -28.82 14.27 9.80
N GLU A 43 -29.79 14.79 9.04
CA GLU A 43 -30.85 13.98 8.46
C GLU A 43 -30.33 13.03 7.37
N ILE A 44 -29.38 13.49 6.55
CA ILE A 44 -28.70 12.61 5.60
C ILE A 44 -27.98 11.50 6.35
N GLU A 45 -27.15 11.80 7.35
CA GLU A 45 -26.45 10.78 8.15
C GLU A 45 -27.41 9.78 8.82
N ARG A 46 -28.54 10.26 9.33
CA ARG A 46 -29.58 9.42 9.94
C ARG A 46 -30.17 8.40 8.97
N GLN A 47 -30.25 8.75 7.69
CA GLN A 47 -30.84 7.91 6.63
C GLN A 47 -29.80 7.22 5.75
N TYR A 48 -28.52 7.59 5.89
CA TYR A 48 -27.45 7.16 5.01
C TYR A 48 -26.90 5.80 5.45
N ILE A 49 -26.79 4.89 4.49
CA ILE A 49 -26.11 3.61 4.70
C ILE A 49 -24.62 3.86 4.47
N PRO A 50 -23.74 3.63 5.47
CA PRO A 50 -22.31 3.84 5.30
C PRO A 50 -21.79 2.96 4.16
N LEU A 51 -21.01 3.57 3.27
CA LEU A 51 -20.33 2.87 2.18
C LEU A 51 -18.89 2.56 2.61
N PRO A 52 -18.35 1.38 2.25
CA PRO A 52 -16.91 1.15 2.34
C PRO A 52 -16.16 2.20 1.53
N ARG A 53 -14.95 2.56 1.95
CA ARG A 53 -14.15 3.61 1.28
C ARG A 53 -12.75 3.13 0.96
N PHE A 54 -12.15 3.74 -0.05
CA PHE A 54 -10.73 3.66 -0.32
C PHE A 54 -9.93 4.56 0.65
N PRO A 55 -8.59 4.38 0.77
CA PRO A 55 -7.75 5.19 1.66
C PRO A 55 -7.75 6.70 1.39
N ASP A 56 -8.14 7.12 0.19
CA ASP A 56 -8.31 8.53 -0.20
C ASP A 56 -9.68 9.10 0.21
N GLY A 57 -10.55 8.29 0.81
CA GLY A 57 -11.90 8.68 1.22
C GLY A 57 -12.97 8.48 0.15
N GLU A 58 -12.59 8.09 -1.08
CA GLU A 58 -13.56 7.83 -2.14
C GLU A 58 -14.45 6.62 -1.77
N PRO A 59 -15.79 6.75 -1.85
CA PRO A 59 -16.70 5.64 -1.57
C PRO A 59 -16.62 4.55 -2.64
N VAL A 60 -16.60 3.30 -2.20
CA VAL A 60 -16.68 2.12 -3.06
C VAL A 60 -18.09 1.98 -3.62
N ARG A 61 -18.17 1.77 -4.94
CA ARG A 61 -19.43 1.62 -5.67
C ARG A 61 -19.46 0.26 -6.37
N LEU A 62 -20.66 -0.17 -6.73
CA LEU A 62 -20.83 -1.32 -7.61
C LEU A 62 -20.10 -1.06 -8.94
N GLY A 63 -19.37 -2.06 -9.42
CA GLY A 63 -18.52 -1.96 -10.61
C GLY A 63 -17.12 -1.37 -10.35
N CYS A 64 -16.82 -0.90 -9.13
CA CYS A 64 -15.45 -0.50 -8.78
C CYS A 64 -14.52 -1.72 -8.82
N ALA A 65 -13.35 -1.54 -9.42
CA ALA A 65 -12.26 -2.49 -9.28
C ALA A 65 -11.63 -2.32 -7.90
N VAL A 66 -11.45 -3.44 -7.20
CA VAL A 66 -10.84 -3.54 -5.87
C VAL A 66 -9.83 -4.68 -5.89
N CYS A 67 -9.01 -4.81 -4.85
CA CYS A 67 -8.24 -6.04 -4.67
C CYS A 67 -9.18 -7.25 -4.66
N GLY A 68 -8.84 -8.29 -5.43
CA GLY A 68 -9.64 -9.50 -5.59
C GLY A 68 -10.64 -9.49 -6.76
N GLY A 69 -11.02 -8.33 -7.31
CA GLY A 69 -11.95 -8.30 -8.45
C GLY A 69 -12.78 -7.04 -8.59
N ILE A 70 -13.99 -7.19 -9.15
CA ILE A 70 -14.94 -6.10 -9.39
C ILE A 70 -16.09 -6.25 -8.40
N VAL A 71 -16.39 -5.18 -7.67
CA VAL A 71 -17.46 -5.15 -6.65
C VAL A 71 -18.83 -5.35 -7.30
N GLY A 72 -19.48 -6.46 -6.97
CA GLY A 72 -20.88 -6.76 -7.27
C GLY A 72 -21.83 -6.49 -6.11
N GLY A 73 -21.32 -6.40 -4.88
CA GLY A 73 -22.08 -6.07 -3.68
C GLY A 73 -21.19 -5.78 -2.48
N PHE A 74 -21.77 -5.27 -1.39
CA PHE A 74 -21.07 -5.08 -0.12
C PHE A 74 -22.05 -5.11 1.05
N SER A 75 -21.54 -5.48 2.22
CA SER A 75 -22.19 -5.41 3.52
C SER A 75 -21.37 -4.49 4.42
N VAL A 76 -22.04 -3.64 5.19
CA VAL A 76 -21.40 -2.79 6.21
C VAL A 76 -22.17 -2.99 7.51
N TRP A 77 -21.43 -3.20 8.59
CA TRP A 77 -21.98 -3.40 9.93
C TRP A 77 -21.99 -2.08 10.72
N ASP A 78 -22.78 -2.04 11.80
CA ASP A 78 -22.96 -0.84 12.63
C ASP A 78 -21.66 -0.35 13.29
N ASP A 79 -20.68 -1.24 13.47
CA ASP A 79 -19.35 -0.93 13.99
C ASP A 79 -18.39 -0.37 12.92
N GLY A 80 -18.82 -0.33 11.66
CA GLY A 80 -18.01 0.14 10.54
C GLY A 80 -17.16 -0.93 9.88
N ALA A 81 -17.24 -2.19 10.32
CA ALA A 81 -16.68 -3.31 9.58
C ALA A 81 -17.38 -3.47 8.23
N PHE A 82 -16.71 -4.08 7.25
CA PHE A 82 -17.30 -4.30 5.93
C PHE A 82 -16.82 -5.59 5.26
N THR A 83 -17.63 -6.06 4.30
CA THR A 83 -17.25 -7.11 3.35
C THR A 83 -17.68 -6.67 1.97
N THR A 84 -16.81 -6.84 0.98
CA THR A 84 -17.12 -6.65 -0.45
C THR A 84 -17.22 -7.98 -1.15
N TYR A 85 -18.12 -8.09 -2.13
CA TYR A 85 -18.40 -9.30 -2.88
C TYR A 85 -18.34 -9.03 -4.38
N ASP A 86 -18.03 -10.06 -5.16
CA ASP A 86 -18.23 -10.04 -6.61
C ASP A 86 -19.71 -10.24 -6.99
N LYS A 87 -19.99 -10.25 -8.30
CA LYS A 87 -21.35 -10.46 -8.82
C LYS A 87 -21.95 -11.84 -8.51
N ASP A 88 -21.09 -12.82 -8.23
CA ASP A 88 -21.46 -14.22 -7.98
C ASP A 88 -21.58 -14.50 -6.47
N GLY A 89 -21.29 -13.49 -5.62
CA GLY A 89 -21.38 -13.55 -4.17
C GLY A 89 -20.10 -14.04 -3.49
N ASN A 90 -18.98 -14.18 -4.21
CA ASN A 90 -17.71 -14.53 -3.60
C ASN A 90 -17.14 -13.32 -2.87
N VAL A 91 -16.57 -13.54 -1.69
CA VAL A 91 -15.89 -12.50 -0.91
C VAL A 91 -14.66 -12.02 -1.67
N LEU A 92 -14.54 -10.70 -1.82
CA LEU A 92 -13.37 -10.02 -2.39
C LEU A 92 -12.44 -9.53 -1.28
N GLN A 93 -12.99 -8.80 -0.31
CA GLN A 93 -12.24 -8.25 0.83
C GLN A 93 -13.14 -8.09 2.04
N ASP A 94 -12.56 -8.33 3.21
CA ASP A 94 -13.09 -8.01 4.52
C ASP A 94 -12.26 -6.88 5.15
N GLY A 95 -12.89 -6.08 6.01
CA GLY A 95 -12.23 -5.05 6.78
C GLY A 95 -12.85 -4.89 8.17
N ASP A 96 -11.98 -4.64 9.15
CA ASP A 96 -12.35 -4.33 10.52
C ASP A 96 -12.82 -2.86 10.66
N PRO A 97 -13.42 -2.48 11.79
CA PRO A 97 -13.76 -1.09 12.07
C PRO A 97 -12.59 -0.12 11.83
N GLY A 98 -12.75 0.77 10.85
CA GLY A 98 -11.75 1.78 10.49
C GLY A 98 -10.82 1.39 9.33
N ASP A 99 -10.94 0.17 8.81
CA ASP A 99 -10.20 -0.25 7.62
C ASP A 99 -10.76 0.41 6.34
N PHE A 100 -9.92 0.39 5.29
CA PHE A 100 -10.28 0.86 3.96
C PHE A 100 -10.17 -0.27 2.94
N VAL A 101 -11.05 -0.26 1.95
CA VAL A 101 -11.01 -1.17 0.80
C VAL A 101 -9.73 -0.89 0.00
N LYS A 102 -9.00 -1.95 -0.33
CA LYS A 102 -7.76 -1.84 -1.11
C LYS A 102 -8.09 -1.78 -2.60
N ARG A 103 -7.39 -0.89 -3.32
CA ARG A 103 -7.44 -0.80 -4.80
C ARG A 103 -6.76 -2.04 -5.42
N PRO A 104 -7.03 -2.36 -6.70
CA PRO A 104 -6.44 -3.53 -7.38
C PRO A 104 -4.91 -3.53 -7.38
N GLU A 105 -4.30 -2.34 -7.40
CA GLU A 105 -2.85 -2.15 -7.42
C GLU A 105 -2.37 -1.62 -6.06
N SER A 106 -2.28 -2.47 -5.05
CA SER A 106 -1.31 -2.16 -4.00
C SER A 106 0.07 -2.51 -4.56
N LYS A 107 0.95 -1.52 -4.71
CA LYS A 107 2.35 -1.80 -5.00
C LYS A 107 2.96 -2.48 -3.78
N ALA A 108 3.25 -3.77 -3.90
CA ALA A 108 4.02 -4.47 -2.87
C ALA A 108 5.45 -3.93 -2.95
N LEU A 109 5.83 -3.07 -2.02
CA LEU A 109 7.18 -2.51 -1.98
C LEU A 109 8.05 -3.38 -1.08
N ASP A 110 9.23 -3.73 -1.58
CA ASP A 110 10.27 -4.39 -0.80
C ASP A 110 10.88 -3.44 0.25
N VAL A 111 11.84 -3.93 1.02
CA VAL A 111 12.52 -3.13 2.06
C VAL A 111 13.26 -1.91 1.52
N ASP A 112 13.68 -1.94 0.26
CA ASP A 112 14.37 -0.85 -0.43
C ASP A 112 13.39 0.14 -1.10
N GLY A 113 12.07 -0.11 -0.97
CA GLY A 113 11.02 0.68 -1.60
C GLY A 113 10.82 0.36 -3.08
N VAL A 114 11.36 -0.75 -3.57
CA VAL A 114 11.21 -1.23 -4.95
C VAL A 114 9.95 -2.08 -5.06
N GLU A 115 9.15 -1.83 -6.09
CA GLU A 115 7.93 -2.59 -6.35
C GLU A 115 8.24 -4.04 -6.76
N THR A 116 7.78 -5.00 -5.97
CA THR A 116 7.86 -6.44 -6.22
C THR A 116 6.67 -6.93 -7.01
N LYS A 117 6.92 -7.77 -8.01
CA LYS A 117 5.93 -8.35 -8.93
C LYS A 117 6.04 -9.87 -8.99
N ALA A 118 4.98 -10.51 -9.48
CA ALA A 118 5.04 -11.93 -9.80
C ALA A 118 6.11 -12.19 -10.88
N GLY A 119 6.93 -13.21 -10.65
CA GLY A 119 8.10 -13.55 -11.46
C GLY A 119 9.42 -12.99 -10.95
N ASP A 120 9.40 -12.04 -10.01
CA ASP A 120 10.64 -11.47 -9.46
C ASP A 120 11.38 -12.47 -8.58
N THR A 121 12.70 -12.32 -8.53
CA THR A 121 13.57 -13.06 -7.62
C THR A 121 14.01 -12.12 -6.50
N VAL A 122 13.75 -12.52 -5.26
CA VAL A 122 14.01 -11.73 -4.06
C VAL A 122 14.70 -12.58 -3.00
N TRP A 123 15.36 -11.92 -2.04
CA TRP A 123 16.03 -12.53 -0.90
C TRP A 123 15.43 -12.01 0.40
N LEU A 124 15.52 -12.81 1.47
CA LEU A 124 15.12 -12.37 2.80
C LEU A 124 16.03 -11.23 3.24
N HIS A 125 15.46 -10.17 3.80
CA HIS A 125 16.25 -9.10 4.41
C HIS A 125 16.31 -9.33 5.92
N ASP A 126 17.50 -9.61 6.46
CA ASP A 126 17.68 -9.72 7.90
C ASP A 126 17.58 -8.34 8.55
N LYS A 127 16.75 -8.23 9.60
CA LYS A 127 16.61 -7.00 10.38
C LYS A 127 17.71 -6.81 11.42
N VAL A 128 18.44 -7.87 11.75
CA VAL A 128 19.53 -7.87 12.72
C VAL A 128 20.83 -7.44 12.02
N ASP A 129 21.17 -8.12 10.93
CA ASP A 129 22.43 -7.89 10.20
C ASP A 129 22.27 -6.81 9.10
N GLY A 130 21.04 -6.41 8.78
CA GLY A 130 20.78 -5.28 7.90
C GLY A 130 21.03 -5.54 6.41
N GLY A 131 20.98 -6.81 5.97
CA GLY A 131 21.29 -7.19 4.59
C GLY A 131 20.52 -8.40 4.06
N PRO A 132 20.63 -8.66 2.74
CA PRO A 132 20.04 -9.84 2.10
C PRO A 132 20.70 -11.15 2.54
N VAL A 133 19.89 -12.16 2.86
CA VAL A 133 20.32 -13.49 3.33
C VAL A 133 19.54 -14.62 2.66
N GLY A 134 20.13 -15.83 2.70
CA GLY A 134 19.48 -17.07 2.28
C GLY A 134 19.45 -17.32 0.77
N GLU A 135 18.69 -18.35 0.38
CA GLU A 135 18.50 -18.76 -1.01
C GLU A 135 17.51 -17.84 -1.74
N PRO A 136 17.66 -17.65 -3.07
CA PRO A 136 16.72 -16.85 -3.86
C PRO A 136 15.32 -17.45 -3.82
N MET A 137 14.33 -16.59 -3.58
CA MET A 137 12.92 -16.94 -3.61
C MET A 137 12.26 -16.31 -4.83
N LYS A 138 11.51 -17.11 -5.59
CA LYS A 138 10.73 -16.61 -6.72
C LYS A 138 9.31 -16.28 -6.30
N VAL A 139 8.88 -15.06 -6.59
CA VAL A 139 7.52 -14.60 -6.32
C VAL A 139 6.58 -15.23 -7.35
N ALA A 140 5.66 -16.08 -6.89
CA ALA A 140 4.62 -16.68 -7.72
C ALA A 140 3.43 -15.73 -7.90
N GLU A 141 3.02 -15.06 -6.81
CA GLU A 141 1.87 -14.17 -6.79
C GLU A 141 2.11 -13.02 -5.80
N VAL A 142 1.57 -11.84 -6.12
CA VAL A 142 1.56 -10.68 -5.23
C VAL A 142 0.12 -10.41 -4.86
N LEU A 143 -0.22 -10.65 -3.59
CA LEU A 143 -1.51 -10.32 -3.04
C LEU A 143 -1.59 -8.81 -2.82
N CYS A 144 -2.78 -8.25 -2.99
CA CYS A 144 -2.95 -6.80 -2.90
C CYS A 144 -3.06 -6.26 -1.45
N ASP A 145 -2.69 -7.06 -0.45
CA ASP A 145 -2.29 -6.60 0.87
C ASP A 145 -0.77 -6.36 0.99
N GLY A 146 -0.02 -6.57 -0.10
CA GLY A 146 1.45 -6.50 -0.12
C GLY A 146 2.13 -7.80 0.31
N THR A 147 1.39 -8.89 0.48
CA THR A 147 1.94 -10.22 0.74
C THR A 147 2.42 -10.87 -0.55
N LEU A 148 3.64 -11.39 -0.52
CA LEU A 148 4.25 -12.16 -1.58
C LEU A 148 4.02 -13.64 -1.31
N VAL A 149 3.56 -14.38 -2.31
CA VAL A 149 3.46 -15.84 -2.31
C VAL A 149 4.58 -16.38 -3.19
N PHE A 150 5.32 -17.38 -2.72
CA PHE A 150 6.50 -17.88 -3.43
C PHE A 150 6.27 -19.23 -4.10
N GLU A 151 7.03 -19.49 -5.17
CA GLU A 151 7.12 -20.81 -5.78
C GLU A 151 7.62 -21.84 -4.76
N GLY A 152 6.91 -22.97 -4.60
CA GLY A 152 7.25 -23.98 -3.59
C GLY A 152 6.52 -23.82 -2.25
N GLY A 153 5.75 -22.74 -2.09
CA GLY A 153 4.91 -22.49 -0.91
C GLY A 153 5.55 -21.53 0.09
N GLY A 154 4.70 -20.95 0.95
CA GLY A 154 5.07 -19.89 1.87
C GLY A 154 4.60 -18.52 1.39
N ALA A 155 4.28 -17.65 2.33
CA ALA A 155 3.83 -16.29 2.07
C ALA A 155 4.43 -15.33 3.11
N MET A 156 4.87 -14.16 2.69
CA MET A 156 5.39 -13.14 3.60
C MET A 156 5.18 -11.71 3.07
N PRO A 157 5.13 -10.69 3.95
CA PRO A 157 5.05 -9.30 3.52
C PRO A 157 6.27 -8.86 2.70
N ALA A 158 6.05 -8.08 1.63
CA ALA A 158 7.13 -7.58 0.77
C ALA A 158 8.23 -6.79 1.52
N ARG A 159 7.86 -6.07 2.58
CA ARG A 159 8.79 -5.35 3.48
C ARG A 159 9.84 -6.21 4.20
N LEU A 160 9.82 -7.53 4.03
CA LEU A 160 10.80 -8.46 4.61
C LEU A 160 11.76 -9.03 3.57
N VAL A 161 11.64 -8.61 2.32
CA VAL A 161 12.51 -9.06 1.24
C VAL A 161 13.18 -7.87 0.56
N THR A 162 14.18 -8.18 -0.27
CA THR A 162 14.90 -7.23 -1.11
C THR A 162 15.19 -7.88 -2.46
N HIS A 163 15.23 -7.08 -3.52
CA HIS A 163 15.77 -7.50 -4.83
C HIS A 163 17.30 -7.56 -4.84
N ARG A 164 17.98 -7.11 -3.78
CA ARG A 164 19.42 -7.17 -3.67
C ARG A 164 19.86 -8.60 -3.35
N GLU A 165 20.69 -9.16 -4.21
CA GLU A 165 21.30 -10.46 -3.95
C GLU A 165 22.34 -10.37 -2.82
N PRO A 166 22.44 -11.38 -1.93
CA PRO A 166 23.51 -11.51 -0.95
C PRO A 166 24.88 -11.35 -1.60
N ASP A 167 25.79 -10.71 -0.87
CA ASP A 167 27.19 -10.69 -1.28
C ASP A 167 27.75 -12.11 -1.21
N SER A 168 28.51 -12.50 -2.24
CA SER A 168 29.26 -13.76 -2.25
C SER A 168 30.75 -13.46 -2.29
N LEU A 169 31.58 -14.38 -1.78
CA LEU A 169 33.04 -14.25 -1.84
C LEU A 169 33.55 -14.09 -3.28
N GLU A 170 32.87 -14.71 -4.25
CA GLU A 170 33.20 -14.59 -5.67
C GLU A 170 32.88 -13.19 -6.21
N LYS A 171 31.73 -12.60 -5.83
CA LYS A 171 31.39 -11.22 -6.20
C LYS A 171 32.30 -10.19 -5.56
N LEU A 172 32.73 -10.42 -4.32
CA LEU A 172 33.73 -9.56 -3.69
C LEU A 172 35.08 -9.68 -4.36
N ARG A 173 35.51 -10.90 -4.73
CA ARG A 173 36.75 -11.10 -5.48
C ARG A 173 36.70 -10.37 -6.82
N ASP A 174 35.61 -10.51 -7.57
CA ASP A 174 35.46 -9.87 -8.88
C ASP A 174 35.38 -8.34 -8.75
N PHE A 175 34.74 -7.82 -7.70
CA PHE A 175 34.74 -6.38 -7.37
C PHE A 175 36.15 -5.86 -7.03
N VAL A 176 36.91 -6.60 -6.22
CA VAL A 176 38.30 -6.27 -5.90
C VAL A 176 39.16 -6.26 -7.17
N GLU A 177 38.97 -7.24 -8.06
CA GLU A 177 39.67 -7.29 -9.34
C GLU A 177 39.33 -6.11 -10.25
N ASP A 178 38.05 -5.70 -10.34
CA ASP A 178 37.64 -4.59 -11.19
C ASP A 178 38.14 -3.23 -10.65
N GLN A 179 38.11 -3.04 -9.32
CA GLN A 179 38.67 -1.87 -8.67
C GLN A 179 40.21 -1.80 -8.80
N SER A 180 40.91 -2.94 -8.74
CA SER A 180 42.36 -3.00 -8.95
C SER A 180 42.78 -2.60 -10.38
N ARG A 181 41.88 -2.72 -11.36
CA ARG A 181 42.11 -2.30 -12.75
C ARG A 181 41.83 -0.82 -13.00
N GLN A 182 41.09 -0.14 -12.11
CA GLN A 182 40.61 1.24 -12.31
C GLN A 182 41.44 2.33 -11.61
N GLU A 183 42.59 2.02 -11.00
CA GLU A 183 43.40 2.95 -10.17
C GLU A 183 43.52 4.40 -10.72
N SER A 184 42.60 5.27 -10.28
CA SER A 184 42.65 6.73 -10.43
C SER A 184 41.69 7.45 -9.46
N GLY A 185 41.50 6.92 -8.25
CA GLY A 185 40.70 7.56 -7.21
C GLY A 185 40.91 6.93 -5.82
N SER A 186 40.91 7.74 -4.76
CA SER A 186 41.26 7.43 -3.37
C SER A 186 41.03 5.97 -2.91
N ALA A 187 42.06 5.14 -3.04
CA ALA A 187 42.08 3.71 -2.67
C ALA A 187 41.56 3.44 -1.23
N ARG A 188 41.66 4.43 -0.34
CA ARG A 188 41.26 4.33 1.07
C ARG A 188 39.77 4.08 1.30
N ASN A 189 38.91 4.52 0.39
CA ASN A 189 37.45 4.32 0.51
C ASN A 189 37.05 2.93 0.00
N VAL A 190 37.66 2.49 -1.11
CA VAL A 190 37.43 1.18 -1.71
C VAL A 190 37.82 0.06 -0.75
N TYR A 191 38.98 0.15 -0.09
CA TYR A 191 39.40 -0.85 0.89
C TYR A 191 38.53 -0.89 2.15
N ARG A 192 37.87 0.22 2.51
CA ARG A 192 36.92 0.24 3.62
C ARG A 192 35.63 -0.47 3.25
N GLU A 193 35.09 -0.18 2.07
CA GLU A 193 33.90 -0.84 1.53
C GLU A 193 34.11 -2.36 1.36
N ILE A 194 35.30 -2.79 0.94
CA ILE A 194 35.67 -4.21 0.88
C ILE A 194 35.73 -4.82 2.28
N ALA A 195 36.29 -4.10 3.27
CA ALA A 195 36.40 -4.59 4.64
C ALA A 195 35.03 -4.72 5.32
N ASP A 196 34.12 -3.78 5.09
CA ASP A 196 32.76 -3.83 5.63
C ASP A 196 32.01 -5.04 5.03
N ARG A 197 32.03 -5.21 3.71
CA ARG A 197 31.38 -6.36 3.02
C ARG A 197 31.99 -7.72 3.39
N LEU A 198 33.30 -7.79 3.63
CA LEU A 198 33.96 -9.00 4.13
C LEU A 198 33.57 -9.31 5.57
N THR A 199 33.39 -8.28 6.40
CA THR A 199 32.94 -8.43 7.79
C THR A 199 31.52 -8.98 7.81
N ASP A 200 30.63 -8.42 7.00
CA ASP A 200 29.25 -8.91 6.84
C ASP A 200 29.23 -10.40 6.44
N LEU A 201 30.09 -10.82 5.50
CA LEU A 201 30.20 -12.22 5.10
C LEU A 201 30.73 -13.16 6.19
N ILE A 202 31.67 -12.68 7.01
CA ILE A 202 32.23 -13.47 8.11
C ILE A 202 31.19 -13.62 9.23
N GLU A 203 30.41 -12.57 9.50
CA GLU A 203 29.35 -12.58 10.51
C GLU A 203 28.14 -13.44 10.10
N MET A 204 27.81 -13.50 8.80
CA MET A 204 26.78 -14.41 8.26
C MET A 204 27.20 -15.90 8.24
N GLY A 205 28.47 -16.23 8.52
CA GLY A 205 29.04 -17.57 8.38
C GLY A 205 29.55 -18.23 9.67
N ALA A 206 29.18 -17.71 10.86
CA ALA A 206 29.60 -18.22 12.17
C ALA A 206 28.46 -18.85 12.99
#